data_AF-A0A438JK23-F1
#
_entry.id   AF-A0A438JK23-F1
#
_cell.length_a   1.000
_cell.length_b   1.000
_cell.length_c   1.000
_cell.angle_alpha   90.00
_cell.angle_beta   90.00
_cell.angle_gamma   90.00
#
_symmetry.space_group_name_H-M   'P 1'
#
loop_
_entity.id
_entity.type
_entity.pdbx_description
1 polymer ?
#
loop_
_entity_poly.entity_id
_entity_poly.type
_entity_poly.pdbx_seq_one_letter_code
_entity_poly.pdbx_strand_id
1 'polypeptide(L)'
;MITSAFHRNVQNQSVLSLEINGMFYTKERSWYELLVIPLRFELLCSIMIPISIKVSLDLVKSLYAKFIDWDNQMIDQETSTPSHATNTAISEDLGQVEYILTDKTGTLTENIMIFRRCCIGGIFYGNESGDALKDVELLNAVSSGSPDVIQFLTVMALCNTVIPVKSKTGAISYKAQSQDEDALVQAAARLHMVFVNKNANTLEINFNASIIQYEVLDTLEFTSDRKGCQLW
;
A
#
# COMPACT_ATOMS: atom_id res chain seq x y z
N MET A 1 59.11 -61.22 -54.48
CA MET A 1 59.29 -62.06 -53.27
C MET A 1 59.19 -61.22 -51.98
N ILE A 2 58.24 -60.28 -51.90
CA ILE A 2 57.94 -59.49 -50.68
C ILE A 2 56.42 -59.47 -50.39
N THR A 3 55.58 -59.90 -51.34
CA THR A 3 54.11 -59.85 -51.21
C THR A 3 53.49 -61.03 -50.44
N SER A 4 54.23 -62.09 -50.13
CA SER A 4 53.71 -63.26 -49.37
C SER A 4 54.02 -63.24 -47.86
N ALA A 5 54.79 -62.26 -47.38
CA ALA A 5 55.14 -62.12 -45.97
C ALA A 5 54.22 -61.15 -45.20
N PHE A 6 53.51 -60.25 -45.89
CA PHE A 6 52.62 -59.28 -45.24
C PHE A 6 51.24 -59.86 -44.86
N HIS A 7 50.77 -60.90 -45.57
CA HIS A 7 49.45 -61.50 -45.32
C HIS A 7 49.44 -62.49 -44.13
N ARG A 8 50.58 -62.99 -43.66
CA ARG A 8 50.65 -63.90 -42.49
C ARG A 8 50.69 -63.19 -41.14
N ASN A 9 51.08 -61.91 -41.10
CA ASN A 9 51.24 -61.19 -39.83
C ASN A 9 49.96 -60.48 -39.34
N VAL A 10 48.94 -60.35 -40.18
CA VAL A 10 47.67 -59.71 -39.80
C VAL A 10 46.67 -60.71 -39.17
N GLN A 11 46.80 -62.01 -39.46
CA GLN A 11 45.88 -63.04 -38.92
C GLN A 11 46.25 -63.55 -37.52
N ASN A 12 47.51 -63.41 -37.09
CA ASN A 12 47.97 -64.00 -35.81
C ASN A 12 47.92 -63.02 -34.61
N GLN A 13 47.62 -61.74 -34.85
CA GLN A 13 47.49 -60.75 -33.78
C GLN A 13 46.03 -60.56 -33.30
N SER A 14 45.04 -60.91 -34.13
CA SER A 14 43.61 -60.82 -33.78
C SER A 14 43.11 -61.97 -32.91
N VAL A 15 43.85 -63.08 -32.81
CA VAL A 15 43.40 -64.29 -32.09
C VAL A 15 43.87 -64.29 -30.63
N LEU A 16 44.99 -63.62 -30.30
CA LEU A 16 45.55 -63.62 -28.94
C LEU A 16 45.02 -62.51 -28.01
N SER A 17 44.29 -61.52 -28.54
CA SER A 17 43.73 -60.43 -27.71
C SER A 17 42.32 -60.74 -27.16
N LEU A 18 41.72 -61.86 -27.57
CA LEU A 18 40.33 -62.21 -27.24
C LEU A 18 40.18 -63.20 -26.08
N GLU A 19 41.27 -63.80 -25.58
CA GLU A 19 41.18 -64.77 -24.48
C GLU A 19 41.49 -64.21 -23.07
N ILE A 20 41.98 -62.97 -22.92
CA ILE A 20 42.37 -62.43 -21.60
C ILE A 20 41.36 -61.41 -21.03
N ASN A 21 40.44 -60.86 -21.83
CA ASN A 21 39.39 -59.95 -21.33
C ASN A 21 38.04 -60.65 -21.05
N GLY A 22 37.97 -61.97 -21.20
CA GLY A 22 36.74 -62.76 -21.05
C GLY A 22 36.44 -63.28 -19.64
N MET A 23 37.27 -62.97 -18.63
CA MET A 23 37.26 -63.69 -17.35
C MET A 23 36.80 -62.87 -16.13
N PHE A 24 35.92 -61.87 -16.29
CA PHE A 24 35.17 -61.28 -15.15
C PHE A 24 33.71 -60.89 -15.46
N TYR A 25 33.15 -61.30 -16.62
CA TYR A 25 31.84 -60.81 -17.10
C TYR A 25 30.80 -61.89 -17.41
N THR A 26 30.81 -63.04 -16.71
CA THR A 26 29.99 -64.19 -17.13
C THR A 26 29.14 -64.87 -16.05
N LYS A 27 28.90 -64.28 -14.87
CA LYS A 27 28.02 -64.93 -13.87
C LYS A 27 27.01 -64.08 -13.09
N GLU A 28 26.63 -62.89 -13.60
CA GLU A 28 25.60 -62.05 -12.95
C GLU A 28 24.59 -61.42 -13.93
N ARG A 29 24.23 -62.13 -15.01
CA ARG A 29 23.41 -61.57 -16.11
C ARG A 29 21.93 -61.27 -15.76
N SER A 30 21.26 -62.08 -14.94
CA SER A 30 19.80 -61.96 -14.77
C SER A 30 19.38 -60.69 -14.00
N TRP A 31 20.09 -60.37 -12.91
CA TRP A 31 19.81 -59.16 -12.13
C TRP A 31 20.42 -57.90 -12.76
N TYR A 32 21.54 -58.03 -13.48
CA TYR A 32 22.16 -56.92 -14.22
C TYR A 32 21.24 -56.37 -15.31
N GLU A 33 20.63 -57.23 -16.11
CA GLU A 33 19.72 -56.77 -17.18
C GLU A 33 18.41 -56.18 -16.62
N LEU A 34 17.86 -56.77 -15.55
CA LEU A 34 16.63 -56.28 -14.91
C LEU A 34 16.79 -54.96 -14.16
N LEU A 35 17.95 -54.68 -13.56
CA LEU A 35 18.18 -53.44 -12.82
C LEU A 35 18.96 -52.39 -13.60
N VAL A 36 20.04 -52.76 -14.29
CA VAL A 36 20.97 -51.78 -14.87
C VAL A 36 20.45 -51.19 -16.18
N ILE A 37 19.74 -51.97 -17.01
CA ILE A 37 19.17 -51.47 -18.28
C ILE A 37 18.10 -50.40 -18.04
N PRO A 38 17.08 -50.61 -17.17
CA PRO A 38 16.10 -49.55 -16.89
C PRO A 38 16.74 -48.35 -16.18
N LEU A 39 17.73 -48.54 -15.30
CA LEU A 39 18.43 -47.42 -14.66
C LEU A 39 19.22 -46.57 -15.68
N ARG A 40 19.85 -47.21 -16.67
CA ARG A 40 20.53 -46.50 -17.76
C ARG A 40 19.53 -45.74 -18.63
N PHE A 41 18.37 -46.33 -18.91
CA PHE A 41 17.30 -45.66 -19.64
C PHE A 41 16.75 -44.46 -18.87
N GLU A 42 16.55 -44.58 -17.55
CA GLU A 42 16.14 -43.49 -16.67
C GLU A 42 17.16 -42.33 -16.66
N LEU A 43 18.46 -42.66 -16.62
CA LEU A 43 19.52 -41.66 -16.75
C LEU A 43 19.50 -40.97 -18.13
N LEU A 44 19.20 -41.69 -19.20
CA LEU A 44 19.03 -41.12 -20.55
C LEU A 44 17.75 -40.29 -20.69
N CYS A 45 16.69 -40.57 -19.92
CA CYS A 45 15.48 -39.76 -19.87
C CYS A 45 15.65 -38.51 -19.00
N SER A 46 16.56 -38.52 -18.03
CA SER A 46 16.81 -37.39 -17.12
C SER A 46 17.27 -36.10 -17.83
N ILE A 47 17.84 -36.21 -19.04
CA ILE A 47 18.20 -35.04 -19.88
C ILE A 47 16.99 -34.36 -20.54
N MET A 48 15.81 -34.99 -20.53
CA MET A 48 14.58 -34.42 -21.09
C MET A 48 14.06 -33.24 -20.25
N ILE A 49 14.27 -33.28 -18.92
CA ILE A 49 13.97 -32.18 -18.02
C ILE A 49 15.31 -31.55 -17.60
N PRO A 50 15.77 -30.49 -18.28
CA PRO A 50 17.04 -29.89 -17.96
C PRO A 50 16.98 -29.28 -16.56
N ILE A 51 17.85 -29.74 -15.66
CA ILE A 51 17.94 -29.24 -14.27
C ILE A 51 18.18 -27.72 -14.24
N SER A 52 18.80 -27.17 -15.29
CA SER A 52 19.06 -25.73 -15.45
C SER A 52 17.81 -24.86 -15.63
N ILE A 53 16.65 -25.43 -16.03
CA ILE A 53 15.43 -24.62 -16.25
C ILE A 53 14.97 -23.96 -14.96
N LYS A 54 15.05 -24.67 -13.83
CA LYS A 54 14.66 -24.17 -12.52
C LYS A 54 15.53 -22.98 -12.10
N VAL A 55 16.85 -23.15 -12.19
CA VAL A 55 17.82 -22.10 -11.85
C VAL A 55 17.65 -20.87 -12.75
N SER A 56 17.38 -21.09 -14.04
CA SER A 56 17.18 -20.00 -15.00
C SER A 56 15.89 -19.21 -14.69
N LEU A 57 14.80 -19.91 -14.34
CA LEU A 57 13.55 -19.26 -13.93
C LEU A 57 13.72 -18.45 -12.65
N ASP A 58 14.41 -18.99 -11.63
CA ASP A 58 14.67 -18.29 -10.39
C ASP A 58 15.53 -17.03 -10.60
N LEU A 59 16.52 -17.10 -11.51
CA LEU A 59 17.33 -15.94 -11.90
C LEU A 59 16.49 -14.85 -12.57
N VAL A 60 15.65 -15.23 -13.54
CA VAL A 60 14.77 -14.28 -14.25
C VAL A 60 13.79 -13.61 -13.27
N LYS A 61 13.19 -14.38 -12.36
CA LYS A 61 12.32 -13.87 -11.29
C LYS A 61 13.05 -12.84 -10.42
N SER A 62 14.28 -13.13 -10.02
CA SER A 62 15.10 -12.18 -9.25
C SER A 62 15.43 -10.90 -10.02
N LEU A 63 15.71 -10.99 -11.33
CA LEU A 63 15.96 -9.82 -12.17
C LEU A 63 14.70 -8.95 -12.30
N TYR A 64 13.53 -9.54 -12.49
CA TYR A 64 12.27 -8.78 -12.55
C TYR A 64 11.94 -8.08 -11.24
N ALA A 65 12.13 -8.75 -10.09
CA ALA A 65 11.95 -8.11 -8.79
C ALA A 65 12.86 -6.87 -8.63
N LYS A 66 14.12 -6.96 -9.05
CA LYS A 66 15.04 -5.80 -9.04
C LYS A 66 14.62 -4.69 -10.00
N PHE A 67 14.03 -5.02 -11.15
CA PHE A 67 13.51 -4.02 -12.08
C PHE A 67 12.31 -3.26 -11.50
N ILE A 68 11.45 -3.94 -10.75
CA ILE A 68 10.35 -3.32 -10.00
C ILE A 68 10.92 -2.34 -8.96
N ASP A 69 11.91 -2.78 -8.16
CA ASP A 69 12.55 -1.93 -7.14
C ASP A 69 13.26 -0.69 -7.72
N TRP A 70 13.77 -0.78 -8.95
CA TRP A 70 14.46 0.31 -9.65
C TRP A 70 13.54 1.22 -10.47
N ASP A 71 12.23 0.99 -10.45
CA ASP A 71 11.29 1.82 -11.18
C ASP A 71 11.08 3.17 -10.47
N ASN A 72 11.54 4.24 -11.12
CA ASN A 72 11.40 5.61 -10.62
C ASN A 72 9.94 6.10 -10.60
N GLN A 73 9.03 5.49 -11.37
CA GLN A 73 7.62 5.89 -11.39
C GLN A 73 6.85 5.38 -10.16
N MET A 74 7.36 4.34 -9.50
CA MET A 74 6.72 3.72 -8.34
C MET A 74 7.30 4.22 -7.01
N ILE A 75 7.91 5.40 -7.03
CA ILE A 75 8.42 6.09 -5.84
C ILE A 75 7.36 7.08 -5.36
N ASP A 76 6.98 6.98 -4.09
CA ASP A 76 6.12 7.99 -3.48
C ASP A 76 6.89 9.32 -3.36
N GLN A 77 6.31 10.39 -3.89
CA GLN A 77 6.97 11.70 -3.96
C GLN A 77 7.00 12.40 -2.59
N GLU A 78 6.02 12.14 -1.73
CA GLU A 78 5.91 12.82 -0.43
C GLU A 78 6.87 12.22 0.60
N THR A 79 6.89 10.88 0.70
CA THR A 79 7.75 10.17 1.67
C THR A 79 9.10 9.74 1.09
N SER A 80 9.29 9.89 -0.23
CA SER A 80 10.49 9.39 -0.95
C SER A 80 10.74 7.90 -0.75
N THR A 81 9.69 7.10 -0.47
CA THR A 81 9.82 5.66 -0.32
C THR A 81 9.69 4.97 -1.68
N PRO A 82 10.71 4.20 -2.12
CA PRO A 82 10.59 3.39 -3.32
C PRO A 82 9.74 2.15 -3.07
N SER A 83 9.18 1.59 -4.14
CA SER A 83 8.59 0.26 -4.10
C SER A 83 9.63 -0.79 -3.68
N HIS A 84 9.17 -1.84 -2.99
CA HIS A 84 10.05 -2.92 -2.53
C HIS A 84 9.37 -4.28 -2.72
N ALA A 85 9.92 -5.10 -3.60
CA ALA A 85 9.49 -6.46 -3.84
C ALA A 85 10.09 -7.43 -2.81
N THR A 86 9.32 -7.76 -1.77
CA THR A 86 9.75 -8.72 -0.73
C THR A 86 9.87 -10.16 -1.26
N ASN A 87 9.14 -10.50 -2.33
CA ASN A 87 9.16 -11.84 -2.95
C ASN A 87 9.62 -11.75 -4.41
N THR A 88 10.53 -12.63 -4.83
CA THR A 88 11.03 -12.68 -6.22
C THR A 88 10.03 -13.26 -7.21
N ALA A 89 9.05 -14.04 -6.75
CA ALA A 89 7.99 -14.61 -7.60
C ALA A 89 6.86 -13.62 -7.93
N ILE A 90 6.92 -12.39 -7.40
CA ILE A 90 5.82 -11.41 -7.47
C ILE A 90 5.37 -11.06 -8.89
N SER A 91 6.27 -11.13 -9.87
CA SER A 91 5.97 -10.83 -11.27
C SER A 91 5.00 -11.81 -11.92
N GLU A 92 5.01 -13.08 -11.50
CA GLU A 92 4.08 -14.11 -11.97
C GLU A 92 2.72 -13.96 -11.28
N ASP A 93 2.74 -13.77 -9.96
CA ASP A 93 1.54 -13.60 -9.15
C ASP A 93 0.74 -12.38 -9.60
N LEU A 94 1.41 -11.24 -9.81
CA LEU A 94 0.77 -9.99 -10.29
C LEU A 94 0.17 -10.14 -11.69
N GLY A 95 0.77 -10.98 -12.55
CA GLY A 95 0.27 -11.23 -13.90
C GLY A 95 -1.02 -12.05 -13.95
N GLN A 96 -1.44 -12.67 -12.84
CA GLN A 96 -2.62 -13.53 -12.74
C GLN A 96 -3.69 -12.99 -11.78
N VAL A 97 -3.55 -11.77 -11.29
CA VAL A 97 -4.52 -11.17 -10.35
C VAL A 97 -5.84 -10.86 -11.05
N GLU A 98 -6.94 -11.46 -10.57
CA GLU A 98 -8.31 -11.20 -11.05
C GLU A 98 -9.10 -10.29 -10.11
N TYR A 99 -8.88 -10.41 -8.79
CA TYR A 99 -9.60 -9.65 -7.77
C TYR A 99 -8.64 -8.85 -6.90
N ILE A 100 -8.94 -7.57 -6.71
CA ILE A 100 -8.22 -6.70 -5.77
C ILE A 100 -9.13 -6.48 -4.57
N LEU A 101 -8.68 -6.95 -3.41
CA LEU A 101 -9.30 -6.64 -2.12
C LEU A 101 -8.57 -5.43 -1.54
N THR A 102 -9.28 -4.32 -1.40
CA THR A 102 -8.74 -3.07 -0.88
C THR A 102 -9.38 -2.76 0.47
N ASP A 103 -8.55 -2.32 1.42
CA ASP A 103 -9.06 -1.68 2.64
C ASP A 103 -9.51 -0.25 2.32
N LYS A 104 -10.49 0.27 3.05
CA LYS A 104 -10.99 1.64 2.86
C LYS A 104 -10.05 2.65 3.48
N THR A 105 -9.71 2.46 4.75
CA THR A 105 -8.98 3.46 5.54
C THR A 105 -7.48 3.23 5.40
N GLY A 106 -6.73 4.28 5.00
CA GLY A 106 -5.29 4.18 4.81
C GLY A 106 -4.85 3.56 3.48
N THR A 107 -5.78 3.12 2.62
CA THR A 107 -5.49 2.72 1.23
C THR A 107 -6.28 3.57 0.23
N LEU A 108 -7.62 3.51 0.26
CA LEU A 108 -8.45 4.34 -0.64
C LEU A 108 -8.61 5.77 -0.15
N THR A 109 -8.51 5.97 1.16
CA THR A 109 -8.71 7.27 1.79
C THR A 109 -7.52 7.60 2.68
N GLU A 110 -7.01 8.81 2.51
CA GLU A 110 -6.12 9.43 3.48
C GLU A 110 -6.90 9.68 4.77
N ASN A 111 -6.22 9.55 5.91
CA ASN A 111 -6.80 9.72 7.22
C ASN A 111 -6.95 11.21 7.60
N ILE A 112 -7.49 12.01 6.67
CA ILE A 112 -7.63 13.46 6.77
C ILE A 112 -9.05 13.82 6.30
N MET A 113 -9.81 14.48 7.18
CA MET A 113 -11.13 15.00 6.85
C MET A 113 -11.05 16.48 6.49
N ILE A 114 -11.71 16.88 5.42
CA ILE A 114 -11.68 18.25 4.89
C ILE A 114 -13.13 18.74 4.73
N PHE A 115 -13.41 19.95 5.22
CA PHE A 115 -14.68 20.62 5.01
C PHE A 115 -14.81 21.09 3.55
N ARG A 116 -15.74 20.48 2.81
CA ARG A 116 -15.87 20.66 1.36
C ARG A 116 -17.01 21.59 0.95
N ARG A 117 -18.20 21.41 1.50
CA ARG A 117 -19.43 22.14 1.12
C ARG A 117 -20.36 22.32 2.31
N CYS A 118 -21.18 23.37 2.29
CA CYS A 118 -22.25 23.54 3.26
C CYS A 118 -23.47 24.25 2.64
N CYS A 119 -24.59 24.18 3.35
CA CYS A 119 -25.80 24.92 3.00
C CYS A 119 -26.22 25.77 4.19
N ILE A 120 -26.35 27.09 4.01
CA ILE A 120 -26.74 28.03 5.05
C ILE A 120 -27.90 28.86 4.52
N GLY A 121 -29.05 28.84 5.22
CA GLY A 121 -30.23 29.61 4.79
C GLY A 121 -30.79 29.20 3.42
N GLY A 122 -30.53 27.97 2.96
CA GLY A 122 -30.95 27.50 1.62
C GLY A 122 -29.97 27.83 0.49
N ILE A 123 -28.87 28.54 0.77
CA ILE A 123 -27.79 28.82 -0.18
C ILE A 123 -26.70 27.76 -0.01
N PHE A 124 -26.30 27.14 -1.11
CA PHE A 124 -25.23 26.14 -1.13
C PHE A 124 -23.89 26.82 -1.41
N TYR A 125 -22.95 26.65 -0.49
CA TYR A 125 -21.59 27.15 -0.59
C TYR A 125 -20.63 25.99 -0.88
N GLY A 126 -19.70 26.22 -1.79
CA GLY A 126 -18.68 25.29 -2.23
C GLY A 126 -18.61 25.20 -3.75
N ASN A 127 -17.45 25.61 -4.28
CA ASN A 127 -17.18 25.64 -5.72
C ASN A 127 -17.23 24.23 -6.36
N GLU A 128 -17.10 24.16 -7.68
CA GLU A 128 -16.99 22.92 -8.47
C GLU A 128 -15.83 22.03 -8.00
N SER A 129 -14.72 22.63 -7.55
CA SER A 129 -13.58 21.94 -6.91
C SER A 129 -13.89 21.37 -5.51
N GLY A 130 -15.05 21.74 -4.94
CA GLY A 130 -15.53 21.28 -3.65
C GLY A 130 -14.83 21.90 -2.45
N ASP A 131 -14.26 23.10 -2.53
CA ASP A 131 -13.57 23.74 -1.38
C ASP A 131 -14.36 24.97 -0.92
N ALA A 132 -15.25 24.81 0.07
CA ALA A 132 -16.09 25.87 0.62
C ALA A 132 -15.29 27.02 1.23
N LEU A 133 -14.08 26.75 1.73
CA LEU A 133 -13.23 27.77 2.35
C LEU A 133 -12.70 28.80 1.34
N LYS A 134 -12.70 28.47 0.06
CA LYS A 134 -12.29 29.35 -1.05
C LYS A 134 -13.48 29.97 -1.79
N ASP A 135 -14.69 29.67 -1.35
CA ASP A 135 -15.88 30.19 -1.99
C ASP A 135 -16.02 31.70 -1.70
N VAL A 136 -16.03 32.48 -2.77
CA VAL A 136 -16.11 33.94 -2.71
C VAL A 136 -17.44 34.38 -2.10
N GLU A 137 -18.54 33.65 -2.37
CA GLU A 137 -19.85 33.99 -1.81
C GLU A 137 -19.87 33.79 -0.30
N LEU A 138 -19.28 32.70 0.19
CA LEU A 138 -19.18 32.43 1.63
C LEU A 138 -18.28 33.46 2.32
N LEU A 139 -17.10 33.75 1.77
CA LEU A 139 -16.18 34.73 2.33
C LEU A 139 -16.79 36.14 2.38
N ASN A 140 -17.53 36.51 1.34
CA ASN A 140 -18.28 37.77 1.31
C ASN A 140 -19.39 37.77 2.36
N ALA A 141 -20.12 36.67 2.54
CA ALA A 141 -21.20 36.57 3.53
C ALA A 141 -20.70 36.63 4.98
N VAL A 142 -19.52 36.06 5.25
CA VAL A 142 -18.80 36.20 6.53
C VAL A 142 -18.36 37.64 6.74
N SER A 143 -17.79 38.27 5.72
CA SER A 143 -17.32 39.66 5.78
C SER A 143 -18.47 40.67 5.93
N SER A 144 -19.62 40.40 5.30
CA SER A 144 -20.83 41.20 5.46
C SER A 144 -21.50 41.01 6.82
N GLY A 145 -21.07 40.01 7.59
CA GLY A 145 -21.61 39.71 8.92
C GLY A 145 -23.07 39.25 8.88
N SER A 146 -23.43 38.40 7.90
CA SER A 146 -24.79 37.86 7.83
C SER A 146 -25.11 37.05 9.10
N PRO A 147 -26.25 37.31 9.77
CA PRO A 147 -26.58 36.66 11.04
C PRO A 147 -26.68 35.14 10.90
N ASP A 148 -27.22 34.64 9.78
CA ASP A 148 -27.37 33.21 9.53
C ASP A 148 -26.01 32.50 9.41
N VAL A 149 -25.04 33.15 8.75
CA VAL A 149 -23.70 32.61 8.55
C VAL A 149 -22.90 32.65 9.85
N ILE A 150 -22.98 33.75 10.60
CA ILE A 150 -22.36 33.88 11.91
C ILE A 150 -22.92 32.81 12.86
N GLN A 151 -24.24 32.63 12.91
CA GLN A 151 -24.86 31.61 13.75
C GLN A 151 -24.41 30.20 13.34
N PHE A 152 -24.39 29.89 12.04
CA PHE A 152 -23.92 28.61 11.53
C PHE A 152 -22.46 28.31 11.92
N LEU A 153 -21.56 29.28 11.74
CA LEU A 153 -20.16 29.14 12.13
C LEU A 153 -19.98 29.04 13.66
N THR A 154 -20.83 29.73 14.42
CA THR A 154 -20.81 29.68 15.89
C THR A 154 -21.18 28.28 16.37
N VAL A 155 -22.24 27.70 15.80
CA VAL A 155 -22.66 26.32 16.07
C VAL A 155 -21.57 25.33 15.67
N MET A 156 -20.93 25.51 14.51
CA MET A 156 -19.81 24.66 14.08
C MET A 156 -18.63 24.71 15.07
N ALA A 157 -18.32 25.89 15.61
CA ALA A 157 -17.23 26.08 16.57
C ALA A 157 -17.57 25.65 18.01
N LEU A 158 -18.84 25.74 18.44
CA LEU A 158 -19.27 25.40 19.81
C LEU A 158 -19.77 23.97 19.98
N CYS A 159 -20.50 23.43 18.99
CA CYS A 159 -21.17 22.13 19.09
C CYS A 159 -20.21 20.96 18.78
N ASN A 160 -19.08 20.93 19.46
CA ASN A 160 -18.07 19.87 19.34
C ASN A 160 -17.34 19.66 20.68
N THR A 161 -16.65 18.52 20.79
CA THR A 161 -15.89 18.16 22.01
C THR A 161 -14.44 18.62 21.96
N VAL A 162 -14.04 19.34 20.90
CA VAL A 162 -12.66 19.74 20.61
C VAL A 162 -12.06 20.59 21.74
N ILE A 163 -10.77 20.36 22.01
CA ILE A 163 -9.99 21.10 22.99
C ILE A 163 -8.94 21.95 22.24
N PRO A 164 -8.96 23.29 22.38
CA PRO A 164 -7.95 24.16 21.80
C PRO A 164 -6.67 24.11 22.65
N VAL A 165 -5.54 23.85 21.99
CA VAL A 165 -4.21 23.82 22.60
C VAL A 165 -3.40 24.99 22.03
N LYS A 166 -3.06 25.94 22.90
CA LYS A 166 -2.20 27.07 22.52
C LYS A 166 -0.74 26.64 22.56
N SER A 167 -0.05 26.79 21.43
CA SER A 167 1.40 26.59 21.36
C SER A 167 2.14 27.79 21.96
N LYS A 168 3.43 27.59 22.30
CA LYS A 168 4.32 28.65 22.82
C LYS A 168 4.48 29.82 21.83
N THR A 169 4.22 29.57 20.55
CA THR A 169 4.28 30.56 19.46
C THR A 169 2.99 31.37 19.31
N GLY A 170 1.95 31.08 20.09
CA GLY A 170 0.63 31.71 19.96
C GLY A 170 -0.29 31.05 18.92
N ALA A 171 0.18 30.06 18.16
CA ALA A 171 -0.66 29.28 17.25
C ALA A 171 -1.60 28.36 18.05
N ILE A 172 -2.86 28.29 17.63
CA ILE A 172 -3.88 27.41 18.23
C ILE A 172 -3.95 26.13 17.40
N SER A 173 -3.77 24.98 18.05
CA SER A 173 -3.98 23.66 17.47
C SER A 173 -5.18 23.02 18.14
N TYR A 174 -6.00 22.33 17.37
CA TYR A 174 -7.21 21.67 17.85
C TYR A 174 -6.93 20.19 18.10
N LYS A 175 -7.46 19.66 19.20
CA LYS A 175 -7.44 18.23 19.51
C LYS A 175 -8.86 17.76 19.70
N ALA A 176 -9.30 16.86 18.81
CA ALA A 176 -10.64 16.29 18.81
C ALA A 176 -10.59 14.78 19.09
N GLN A 177 -11.71 14.22 19.55
CA GLN A 177 -11.88 12.76 19.63
C GLN A 177 -12.24 12.15 18.27
N SER A 178 -12.83 12.93 17.37
CA SER A 178 -13.17 12.55 15.99
C SER A 178 -12.57 13.52 14.98
N GLN A 179 -12.13 13.00 13.84
CA GLN A 179 -11.57 13.81 12.74
C GLN A 179 -12.62 14.70 12.06
N ASP A 180 -13.89 14.31 12.10
CA ASP A 180 -14.99 15.13 11.57
C ASP A 180 -15.13 16.43 12.37
N GLU A 181 -15.07 16.34 13.70
CA GLU A 181 -15.13 17.51 14.58
C GLU A 181 -13.91 18.41 14.38
N ASP A 182 -12.72 17.82 14.23
CA ASP A 182 -11.49 18.58 13.97
C ASP A 182 -11.60 19.37 12.66
N ALA A 183 -12.06 18.73 11.59
CA ALA A 183 -12.24 19.36 10.28
C ALA A 183 -13.24 20.54 10.33
N LEU A 184 -14.33 20.40 11.09
CA LEU A 184 -15.34 21.44 11.27
C LEU A 184 -14.79 22.64 12.05
N VAL A 185 -14.13 22.41 13.19
CA VAL A 185 -13.56 23.50 13.99
C VAL A 185 -12.44 24.20 13.24
N GLN A 186 -11.61 23.45 12.51
CA GLN A 186 -10.54 24.02 11.71
C GLN A 186 -11.10 24.83 10.52
N ALA A 187 -12.22 24.41 9.93
CA ALA A 187 -12.92 25.18 8.91
C ALA A 187 -13.48 26.50 9.47
N ALA A 188 -14.13 26.46 10.64
CA ALA A 188 -14.62 27.66 11.32
C ALA A 188 -13.47 28.65 11.63
N ALA A 189 -12.34 28.14 12.12
CA ALA A 189 -11.14 28.94 12.40
C ALA A 189 -10.59 29.63 11.13
N ARG A 190 -10.62 28.94 9.98
CA ARG A 190 -10.25 29.51 8.68
C ARG A 190 -11.23 30.56 8.17
N LEU A 191 -12.50 30.51 8.61
CA LEU A 191 -13.54 31.49 8.32
C LEU A 191 -13.63 32.60 9.40
N HIS A 192 -12.51 32.91 10.06
CA HIS A 192 -12.39 33.95 11.09
C HIS A 192 -13.21 33.74 12.38
N MET A 193 -13.75 32.54 12.61
CA MET A 193 -14.31 32.12 13.90
C MET A 193 -13.35 31.19 14.64
N VAL A 194 -12.45 31.79 15.42
CA VAL A 194 -11.39 31.06 16.11
C VAL A 194 -11.87 30.63 17.49
N PHE A 195 -11.93 29.33 17.74
CA PHE A 195 -12.17 28.81 19.07
C PHE A 195 -10.88 28.91 19.90
N VAL A 196 -10.91 29.71 20.98
CA VAL A 196 -9.70 30.17 21.69
C VAL A 196 -9.43 29.37 22.94
N ASN A 197 -10.45 29.15 23.76
CA ASN A 197 -10.30 28.49 25.05
C ASN A 197 -11.58 27.75 25.46
N LYS A 198 -11.39 26.65 26.18
CA LYS A 198 -12.44 25.82 26.76
C LYS A 198 -12.13 25.59 28.22
N ASN A 199 -12.89 26.23 29.10
CA ASN A 199 -12.90 25.96 30.53
C ASN A 199 -14.08 25.02 30.86
N ALA A 200 -14.19 24.57 32.11
CA ALA A 200 -15.22 23.60 32.50
C ALA A 200 -16.65 24.03 32.17
N ASN A 201 -16.98 25.32 32.34
CA ASN A 201 -18.32 25.86 32.10
C ASN A 201 -18.32 27.02 31.09
N THR A 202 -17.17 27.49 30.61
CA THR A 202 -17.10 28.65 29.71
C THR A 202 -16.29 28.36 28.45
N LEU A 203 -16.82 28.79 27.31
CA LEU A 203 -16.22 28.69 25.98
C LEU A 203 -15.90 30.09 25.48
N GLU A 204 -14.70 30.27 24.94
CA GLU A 204 -14.26 31.55 24.40
C GLU A 204 -14.04 31.44 22.89
N ILE A 205 -14.80 32.22 22.12
CA ILE A 205 -14.63 32.35 20.67
C ILE A 205 -14.13 33.76 20.37
N ASN A 206 -13.16 33.86 19.46
CA ASN A 206 -12.75 35.13 18.87
C ASN A 206 -13.33 35.26 17.48
N PHE A 207 -14.22 36.24 17.30
CA PHE A 207 -14.79 36.62 16.00
C PHE A 207 -14.49 38.09 15.74
N ASN A 208 -13.86 38.39 14.60
CA ASN A 208 -13.54 39.76 14.17
C ASN A 208 -12.81 40.59 15.25
N ALA A 209 -11.80 39.99 15.90
CA ALA A 209 -11.03 40.57 17.01
C ALA A 209 -11.82 40.87 18.31
N SER A 210 -13.07 40.41 18.40
CA SER A 210 -13.88 40.45 19.62
C SER A 210 -13.98 39.07 20.25
N ILE A 211 -13.66 38.97 21.54
CA ILE A 211 -13.79 37.73 22.30
C ILE A 211 -15.21 37.65 22.85
N ILE A 212 -15.95 36.62 22.44
CA ILE A 212 -17.28 36.31 22.91
C ILE A 212 -17.18 35.09 23.83
N GLN A 213 -17.74 35.21 25.03
CA GLN A 213 -17.79 34.13 26.01
C GLN A 213 -19.19 33.52 26.04
N TYR A 214 -19.25 32.20 25.99
CA TYR A 214 -20.46 31.40 26.12
C TYR A 214 -20.36 30.54 27.38
N GLU A 215 -21.48 30.36 28.08
CA GLU A 215 -21.60 29.42 29.18
C GLU A 215 -22.16 28.09 28.65
N VAL A 216 -21.52 26.98 29.00
CA VAL A 216 -22.00 25.64 28.65
C VAL A 216 -22.97 25.20 29.73
N LEU A 217 -24.21 24.89 29.34
CA LEU A 217 -25.22 24.42 30.28
C LEU A 217 -25.15 22.90 30.39
N ASP A 218 -25.11 22.20 29.25
CA ASP A 218 -25.01 20.74 29.22
C ASP A 218 -24.32 20.24 27.94
N THR A 219 -23.64 19.10 28.04
CA THR A 219 -22.96 18.46 26.91
C THR A 219 -23.50 17.05 26.74
N LEU A 220 -24.19 16.79 25.63
CA LEU A 220 -24.63 15.44 25.28
C LEU A 220 -23.60 14.81 24.34
N GLU A 221 -22.81 13.89 24.90
CA GLU A 221 -21.81 13.14 24.15
C GLU A 221 -22.45 12.32 23.01
N PHE A 222 -21.70 12.24 21.91
CA PHE A 222 -22.10 11.44 20.77
C PHE A 222 -22.18 9.96 21.17
N THR A 223 -23.29 9.31 20.81
CA THR A 223 -23.44 7.85 20.93
C THR A 223 -23.88 7.28 19.59
N SER A 224 -23.34 6.11 19.24
CA SER A 224 -23.57 5.43 17.95
C SER A 224 -25.07 5.21 17.66
N ASP A 225 -25.86 5.00 18.71
CA ASP A 225 -27.32 4.80 18.61
C ASP A 225 -28.08 6.10 18.32
N ARG A 226 -27.54 7.26 18.70
CA ARG A 226 -28.22 8.56 18.59
C ARG A 226 -27.87 9.36 17.33
N LYS A 227 -26.85 8.96 16.55
CA LYS A 227 -26.46 9.60 15.27
C LYS A 227 -26.28 11.13 15.32
N GLY A 228 -26.10 11.72 16.50
CA GLY A 228 -25.97 13.17 16.67
C GLY A 228 -25.28 13.53 17.98
N CYS A 229 -24.48 14.60 17.94
CA CYS A 229 -23.92 15.28 19.10
C CYS A 229 -24.72 16.58 19.32
N GLN A 230 -25.09 16.87 20.56
CA GLN A 230 -25.83 18.10 20.93
C GLN A 230 -25.13 18.74 22.13
N LEU A 231 -24.75 20.00 21.99
CA LEU A 231 -24.34 20.86 23.11
C LEU A 231 -25.45 21.88 23.32
N TRP A 232 -25.91 22.02 24.57
CA TRP A 232 -26.97 22.94 25.00
C TRP A 232 -26.37 24.08 25.83
#